data_AF-A0A101HAQ4-F1
#
_entry.id   AF-A0A101HAQ4-F1
#
_cell.length_a   1.000
_cell.length_b   1.000
_cell.length_c   1.000
_cell.angle_alpha   90.00
_cell.angle_beta   90.00
_cell.angle_gamma   90.00
#
_symmetry.space_group_name_H-M   'P 1'
#
loop_
_entity.id
_entity.type
_entity.pdbx_description
1 polymer ?
#
loop_
_entity_poly.entity_id
_entity_poly.type
_entity_poly.pdbx_seq_one_letter_code
_entity_poly.pdbx_strand_id
1 'polypeptide(L)'
;QDALDSIYDTNGTIIGISEEELLRYTAKFKELEKVKFSTEQGYAIAGFMKEVEKDNISNGNHVIILNNGRVDLNVRKVDISELDMTIDELIDTLDEWMMEYTDPRYEIKEAIQSAFQNGFVIMAFYNNDLAGITVIIHTGFEVFIPTYHLGYIATKKSIKGRGIATQLLAKAIETANGKISLHVERNNNRAIKLYEKMGFEKSYLRMIYNNK
;
A
#
# COMPACT_ATOMS: atom_id res chain seq x y z
N GLN A 1 21.23 27.35 5.13
CA GLN A 1 20.87 27.16 6.55
C GLN A 1 20.88 25.66 6.85
N ASP A 2 20.04 24.87 6.20
CA ASP A 2 19.86 23.43 6.42
C ASP A 2 21.15 22.58 6.39
N ALA A 3 22.09 22.87 5.49
CA ALA A 3 23.37 22.16 5.41
C ALA A 3 24.30 22.46 6.60
N LEU A 4 24.30 23.70 7.11
CA LEU A 4 25.08 24.07 8.29
C LEU A 4 24.47 23.44 9.55
N ASP A 5 23.14 23.48 9.67
CA ASP A 5 22.43 22.86 10.79
C ASP A 5 22.68 21.34 10.83
N SER A 6 22.65 20.68 9.68
CA SER A 6 23.00 19.24 9.57
C SER A 6 24.44 18.94 10.00
N ILE A 7 25.39 19.84 9.72
CA ILE A 7 26.80 19.69 10.15
C ILE A 7 26.92 19.85 11.67
N TYR A 8 26.17 20.77 12.27
CA TYR A 8 26.14 20.91 13.73
C TYR A 8 25.50 19.69 14.41
N ASP A 9 24.41 19.16 13.85
CA ASP A 9 23.71 17.98 14.36
C ASP A 9 24.56 16.70 14.26
N THR A 10 25.47 16.60 13.28
CA THR A 10 26.42 15.48 13.14
C THR A 10 27.76 15.72 13.85
N ASN A 11 27.86 16.75 14.68
CA ASN A 11 29.09 17.17 15.36
C ASN A 11 30.28 17.34 14.39
N GLY A 12 30.00 17.88 13.20
CA GLY A 12 30.99 18.15 12.15
C GLY A 12 31.27 16.98 11.21
N THR A 13 30.59 15.84 11.36
CA THR A 13 30.86 14.65 10.54
C THR A 13 30.23 14.79 9.17
N ILE A 14 31.05 14.79 8.12
CA ILE A 14 30.62 14.84 6.71
C ILE A 14 31.11 13.58 6.01
N ILE A 15 30.19 12.83 5.41
CA ILE A 15 30.50 11.65 4.61
C ILE A 15 30.26 11.98 3.14
N GLY A 16 31.35 12.13 2.37
CA GLY A 16 31.25 12.30 0.92
C GLY A 16 30.85 10.98 0.23
N ILE A 17 29.87 11.04 -0.66
CA ILE A 17 29.38 9.90 -1.46
C ILE A 17 29.50 10.25 -2.93
N SER A 18 30.23 9.43 -3.69
CA SER A 18 30.27 9.55 -5.15
C SER A 18 28.99 8.98 -5.79
N GLU A 19 28.73 9.31 -7.06
CA GLU A 19 27.58 8.76 -7.78
C GLU A 19 27.63 7.23 -7.91
N GLU A 20 28.82 6.68 -8.16
CA GLU A 20 29.04 5.23 -8.23
C GLU A 20 28.78 4.56 -6.87
N GLU A 21 29.25 5.16 -5.78
CA GLU A 21 28.98 4.69 -4.40
C GLU A 21 27.48 4.74 -4.09
N LEU A 22 26.81 5.84 -4.43
CA LEU A 22 25.37 6.00 -4.23
C LEU A 22 24.59 4.89 -4.94
N LEU A 23 24.87 4.65 -6.22
CA LEU A 23 24.20 3.61 -6.99
C LEU A 23 24.47 2.21 -6.41
N ARG A 24 25.73 1.91 -6.09
CA ARG A 24 26.13 0.62 -5.51
C ARG A 24 25.44 0.34 -4.17
N TYR A 25 25.53 1.26 -3.22
CA TYR A 25 24.98 1.08 -1.88
C TYR A 25 23.46 1.04 -1.90
N THR A 26 22.81 1.93 -2.65
CA THR A 26 21.35 1.94 -2.72
C THR A 26 20.80 0.71 -3.42
N ALA A 27 21.47 0.18 -4.45
CA ALA A 27 21.08 -1.08 -5.09
C ALA A 27 21.16 -2.25 -4.09
N LYS A 28 22.28 -2.38 -3.38
CA LYS A 28 22.48 -3.41 -2.35
C LYS A 28 21.44 -3.30 -1.23
N PHE A 29 21.16 -2.09 -0.74
CA PHE A 29 20.14 -1.88 0.29
C PHE A 29 18.73 -2.24 -0.20
N LYS A 30 18.36 -1.84 -1.43
CA LYS A 30 17.06 -2.21 -2.04
C LYS A 30 16.89 -3.72 -2.14
N GLU A 31 17.96 -4.43 -2.48
CA GLU A 31 17.95 -5.89 -2.57
C GLU A 31 17.72 -6.54 -1.21
N LEU A 32 18.38 -6.05 -0.16
CA LEU A 32 18.27 -6.57 1.20
C LEU A 32 16.92 -6.25 1.85
N GLU A 33 16.52 -4.98 1.82
CA GLU A 33 15.38 -4.48 2.60
C GLU A 33 14.06 -4.47 1.83
N LYS A 34 14.10 -4.61 0.49
CA LYS A 34 12.92 -4.55 -0.39
C LYS A 34 12.10 -3.26 -0.19
N VAL A 35 12.79 -2.12 -0.11
CA VAL A 35 12.19 -0.78 0.04
C VAL A 35 12.52 0.09 -1.16
N LYS A 36 11.50 0.78 -1.70
CA LYS A 36 11.64 1.84 -2.70
C LYS A 36 11.71 3.20 -2.01
N PHE A 37 12.66 4.04 -2.42
CA PHE A 37 12.92 5.38 -1.89
C PHE A 37 13.55 6.27 -2.98
N SER A 38 13.49 7.59 -2.81
CA SER A 38 14.09 8.55 -3.76
C SER A 38 15.62 8.58 -3.68
N THR A 39 16.28 9.07 -4.72
CA THR A 39 17.75 9.24 -4.76
C THR A 39 18.26 10.08 -3.59
N GLU A 40 17.52 11.12 -3.21
CA GLU A 40 17.83 11.98 -2.06
C GLU A 40 17.93 11.18 -0.74
N GLN A 41 17.00 10.27 -0.50
CA GLN A 41 17.03 9.37 0.67
C GLN A 41 18.18 8.34 0.59
N GLY A 42 18.61 8.04 -0.63
CA GLY A 42 19.72 7.13 -0.89
C GLY A 42 21.05 7.60 -0.29
N TYR A 43 21.27 8.90 -0.10
CA TYR A 43 22.49 9.42 0.49
C TYR A 43 22.67 9.02 1.96
N ALA A 44 21.59 9.02 2.76
CA ALA A 44 21.65 8.58 4.15
C ALA A 44 22.02 7.09 4.24
N ILE A 45 21.45 6.27 3.37
CA ILE A 45 21.75 4.83 3.26
C ILE A 45 23.20 4.62 2.80
N ALA A 46 23.63 5.31 1.76
CA ALA A 46 24.98 5.20 1.22
C ALA A 46 26.04 5.64 2.25
N GLY A 47 25.78 6.73 2.97
CA GLY A 47 26.61 7.18 4.09
C GLY A 47 26.78 6.11 5.16
N PHE A 48 25.66 5.54 5.63
CA PHE A 48 25.68 4.46 6.61
C PHE A 48 26.47 3.24 6.10
N MET A 49 26.17 2.74 4.91
CA MET A 49 26.82 1.56 4.36
C MET A 49 28.33 1.76 4.12
N LYS A 50 28.74 2.97 3.71
CA LYS A 50 30.15 3.32 3.53
C LYS A 50 30.92 3.28 4.84
N GLU A 51 30.33 3.78 5.93
CA GLU A 51 30.98 3.75 7.24
C GLU A 51 30.96 2.35 7.88
N VAL A 52 29.97 1.51 7.57
CA VAL A 52 30.02 0.07 7.89
C VAL A 52 31.18 -0.60 7.16
N GLU A 53 31.37 -0.36 5.86
CA GLU A 53 32.47 -0.97 5.09
C GLU A 53 33.87 -0.51 5.53
N LYS A 54 33.97 0.64 6.20
CA LYS A 54 35.21 1.14 6.81
C LYS A 54 35.43 0.69 8.25
N ASP A 55 34.57 -0.17 8.79
CA ASP A 55 34.57 -0.60 10.19
C ASP A 55 34.41 0.56 11.20
N ASN A 56 33.81 1.69 10.79
CA ASN A 56 33.56 2.84 11.66
C ASN A 56 32.24 2.72 12.44
N ILE A 57 31.38 1.76 12.07
CA ILE A 57 30.10 1.48 12.73
C ILE A 57 30.19 0.13 13.44
N SER A 58 29.87 0.13 14.74
CA SER A 58 29.85 -1.09 15.54
C SER A 58 28.68 -2.02 15.18
N ASN A 59 28.86 -3.32 15.41
CA ASN A 59 27.78 -4.29 15.27
C ASN A 59 26.64 -3.99 16.25
N GLY A 60 25.41 -4.01 15.75
CA GLY A 60 24.22 -3.74 16.55
C GLY A 60 23.03 -3.32 15.69
N ASN A 61 21.98 -2.84 16.37
CA ASN A 61 20.79 -2.29 15.71
C ASN A 61 20.99 -0.80 15.46
N HIS A 62 20.84 -0.41 14.19
CA HIS A 62 20.94 0.98 13.75
C HIS A 62 19.61 1.43 13.15
N VAL A 63 19.27 2.72 13.31
CA VAL A 63 18.04 3.30 12.78
C VAL A 63 18.38 4.35 11.74
N ILE A 64 17.91 4.16 10.51
CA ILE A 64 17.98 5.16 9.44
C ILE A 64 16.57 5.73 9.26
N ILE A 65 16.42 7.04 9.48
CA ILE A 65 15.14 7.73 9.29
C ILE A 65 15.15 8.33 7.89
N LEU A 66 14.19 7.91 7.07
CA LEU A 66 13.99 8.44 5.72
C LEU A 66 12.73 9.30 5.69
N ASN A 67 12.77 10.42 4.97
CA ASN A 67 11.59 11.27 4.75
C ASN A 67 10.58 10.61 3.81
N ASN A 68 11.03 9.66 2.98
CA ASN A 68 10.16 8.82 2.17
C ASN A 68 10.72 7.40 2.05
N GLY A 69 9.81 6.43 1.90
CA GLY A 69 10.13 5.03 1.75
C GLY A 69 8.84 4.23 1.67
N ARG A 70 8.73 3.34 0.70
CA ARG A 70 7.60 2.42 0.58
C ARG A 70 8.13 1.02 0.38
N VAL A 71 7.45 0.05 0.98
CA VAL A 71 7.75 -1.35 0.67
C VAL A 71 7.57 -1.59 -0.81
N ASP A 72 8.52 -2.29 -1.40
CA ASP A 72 8.42 -2.73 -2.78
C ASP A 72 7.37 -3.83 -2.88
N LEU A 73 6.19 -3.45 -3.36
CA LEU A 73 5.08 -4.36 -3.60
C LEU A 73 4.88 -4.52 -5.10
N ASN A 74 4.66 -5.75 -5.53
CA ASN A 74 4.08 -5.98 -6.85
C ASN A 74 2.56 -5.80 -6.72
N VAL A 75 2.06 -4.63 -7.12
CA VAL A 75 0.63 -4.30 -7.10
C VAL A 75 0.10 -4.30 -8.52
N ARG A 76 -0.81 -5.23 -8.82
CA ARG A 76 -1.32 -5.43 -10.18
C ARG A 76 -2.78 -5.85 -10.19
N LYS A 77 -3.46 -5.56 -11.29
CA LYS A 77 -4.73 -6.22 -11.62
C LYS A 77 -4.46 -7.71 -11.82
N VAL A 78 -5.41 -8.53 -11.38
CA VAL A 78 -5.37 -9.99 -11.51
C VAL A 78 -6.62 -10.44 -12.23
N ASP A 79 -6.46 -11.29 -13.24
CA ASP A 79 -7.58 -11.96 -13.91
C ASP A 79 -7.88 -13.29 -13.21
N ILE A 80 -9.12 -13.77 -13.32
CA ILE A 80 -9.56 -14.99 -12.62
C ILE A 80 -8.71 -16.22 -12.96
N SER A 81 -8.17 -16.30 -14.18
CA SER A 81 -7.29 -17.38 -14.64
C SER A 81 -5.88 -17.34 -14.04
N GLU A 82 -5.48 -16.22 -13.44
CA GLU A 82 -4.17 -16.01 -12.82
C GLU A 82 -4.20 -16.25 -11.30
N LEU A 83 -5.35 -16.63 -10.74
CA LEU A 83 -5.46 -16.92 -9.32
C LEU A 83 -4.80 -18.26 -8.99
N ASP A 84 -3.85 -18.23 -8.07
CA ASP A 84 -3.27 -19.43 -7.44
C ASP A 84 -4.19 -20.03 -6.34
N MET A 85 -5.45 -19.57 -6.25
CA MET A 85 -6.44 -20.00 -5.27
C MET A 85 -7.85 -20.01 -5.87
N THR A 86 -8.73 -20.79 -5.27
CA THR A 86 -10.15 -20.83 -5.60
C THR A 86 -10.88 -19.56 -5.14
N ILE A 87 -12.07 -19.32 -5.70
CA ILE A 87 -12.94 -18.23 -5.24
C ILE A 87 -13.33 -18.40 -3.77
N ASP A 88 -13.56 -19.64 -3.31
CA ASP A 88 -13.94 -19.88 -1.92
C ASP A 88 -12.80 -19.57 -0.95
N GLU A 89 -11.55 -19.89 -1.31
CA GLU A 89 -10.34 -19.52 -0.54
C GLU A 89 -10.10 -17.99 -0.55
N LEU A 90 -10.39 -17.32 -1.67
CA LEU A 90 -10.31 -15.86 -1.74
C LEU A 90 -11.34 -15.19 -0.83
N ILE A 91 -12.55 -15.74 -0.76
CA ILE A 91 -13.60 -15.28 0.17
C ILE A 91 -13.12 -15.46 1.62
N ASP A 92 -12.61 -16.64 1.97
CA ASP A 92 -12.10 -16.91 3.32
C ASP A 92 -10.94 -15.97 3.69
N THR A 93 -10.05 -15.69 2.74
CA THR A 93 -8.95 -14.74 2.92
C THR A 93 -9.47 -13.32 3.21
N LEU A 94 -10.45 -12.86 2.44
CA LEU A 94 -11.06 -11.54 2.66
C LEU A 94 -11.78 -11.47 4.01
N ASP A 95 -12.57 -12.48 4.35
CA ASP A 95 -13.30 -12.57 5.63
C ASP A 95 -12.32 -12.49 6.82
N GLU A 96 -11.24 -13.27 6.78
CA GLU A 96 -10.22 -13.28 7.83
C GLU A 96 -9.51 -11.92 7.98
N TRP A 97 -9.21 -11.25 6.85
CA TRP A 97 -8.45 -10.00 6.83
C TRP A 97 -9.29 -8.77 7.16
N MET A 98 -10.60 -8.80 6.87
CA MET A 98 -11.55 -7.73 7.21
C MET A 98 -11.99 -7.76 8.67
N MET A 99 -11.93 -8.92 9.33
CA MET A 99 -12.25 -9.07 10.76
C MET A 99 -13.68 -8.62 11.09
N GLU A 100 -13.83 -7.66 12.00
CA GLU A 100 -15.11 -7.09 12.43
C GLU A 100 -15.80 -6.26 11.33
N TYR A 101 -15.11 -5.96 10.23
CA TYR A 101 -15.64 -5.22 9.08
C TYR A 101 -16.02 -6.15 7.91
N THR A 102 -16.21 -7.44 8.18
CA THR A 102 -16.63 -8.41 7.17
C THR A 102 -18.13 -8.35 6.90
N ASP A 103 -18.55 -8.90 5.78
CA ASP A 103 -19.93 -9.04 5.33
C ASP A 103 -20.30 -10.54 5.23
N PRO A 104 -21.60 -10.89 5.11
CA PRO A 104 -21.98 -12.27 4.85
C PRO A 104 -21.27 -12.86 3.63
N ARG A 105 -20.81 -14.12 3.71
CA ARG A 105 -20.07 -14.81 2.62
C ARG A 105 -20.72 -14.68 1.24
N TYR A 106 -22.05 -14.68 1.16
CA TYR A 106 -22.74 -14.58 -0.13
C TYR A 106 -22.59 -13.19 -0.77
N GLU A 107 -22.52 -12.12 0.02
CA GLU A 107 -22.29 -10.75 -0.47
C GLU A 107 -20.85 -10.59 -0.97
N ILE A 108 -19.87 -11.12 -0.22
CA ILE A 108 -18.47 -11.15 -0.64
C ILE A 108 -18.32 -11.91 -1.96
N LYS A 109 -18.97 -13.08 -2.07
CA LYS A 109 -18.95 -13.90 -3.29
C LYS A 109 -19.51 -13.14 -4.50
N GLU A 110 -20.68 -12.52 -4.34
CA GLU A 110 -21.33 -11.74 -5.39
C GLU A 110 -20.43 -10.59 -5.87
N ALA A 111 -19.82 -9.87 -4.93
CA ALA A 111 -18.90 -8.77 -5.23
C ALA A 111 -17.67 -9.25 -6.01
N ILE A 112 -17.04 -10.36 -5.60
CA ILE A 112 -15.88 -10.92 -6.30
C ILE A 112 -16.26 -11.33 -7.73
N GLN A 113 -17.39 -12.02 -7.90
CA GLN A 113 -17.85 -12.46 -9.22
C GLN A 113 -18.13 -11.26 -10.13
N SER A 114 -18.82 -10.24 -9.62
CA SER A 114 -19.09 -9.00 -10.34
C SER A 114 -17.80 -8.24 -10.70
N ALA A 115 -16.82 -8.21 -9.80
CA ALA A 115 -15.51 -7.61 -10.05
C ALA A 115 -14.75 -8.31 -11.18
N PHE A 116 -14.75 -9.65 -11.22
CA PHE A 116 -14.09 -10.36 -12.34
C PHE A 116 -14.85 -10.24 -13.66
N GLN A 117 -16.17 -10.03 -13.62
CA GLN A 117 -16.98 -9.92 -14.83
C GLN A 117 -16.93 -8.51 -15.46
N ASN A 118 -17.16 -7.47 -14.66
CA ASN A 118 -17.36 -6.10 -15.15
C ASN A 118 -16.45 -5.07 -14.45
N GLY A 119 -15.98 -5.39 -13.24
CA GLY A 119 -15.09 -4.52 -12.45
C GLY A 119 -13.62 -4.92 -12.61
N PHE A 120 -12.91 -4.97 -11.47
CA PHE A 120 -11.58 -5.57 -11.42
C PHE A 120 -11.15 -5.91 -9.99
N VAL A 121 -10.22 -6.85 -9.89
CA VAL A 121 -9.53 -7.20 -8.63
C VAL A 121 -8.07 -6.78 -8.76
N ILE A 122 -7.54 -6.09 -7.74
CA ILE A 122 -6.12 -5.76 -7.63
C ILE A 122 -5.55 -6.48 -6.42
N MET A 123 -4.40 -7.11 -6.61
CA MET A 123 -3.65 -7.78 -5.56
C MET A 123 -2.29 -7.13 -5.37
N ALA A 124 -1.84 -7.08 -4.14
CA ALA A 124 -0.49 -6.66 -3.74
C ALA A 124 0.27 -7.87 -3.23
N PHE A 125 1.44 -8.12 -3.81
CA PHE A 125 2.35 -9.18 -3.41
C PHE A 125 3.62 -8.60 -2.79
N TYR A 126 4.02 -9.15 -1.64
CA TYR A 126 5.27 -8.87 -0.96
C TYR A 126 6.09 -10.15 -0.92
N ASN A 127 7.29 -10.15 -1.49
CA ASN A 127 8.11 -11.36 -1.63
C ASN A 127 7.35 -12.55 -2.26
N ASN A 128 6.57 -12.28 -3.31
CA ASN A 128 5.64 -13.22 -3.98
C ASN A 128 4.50 -13.76 -3.12
N ASP A 129 4.39 -13.37 -1.84
CA ASP A 129 3.26 -13.70 -0.99
C ASP A 129 2.16 -12.65 -1.14
N LEU A 130 0.91 -13.11 -1.22
CA LEU A 130 -0.25 -12.23 -1.19
C LEU A 130 -0.28 -11.43 0.12
N ALA A 131 -0.27 -10.10 0.00
CA ALA A 131 -0.17 -9.16 1.11
C ALA A 131 -1.39 -8.23 1.21
N GLY A 132 -2.18 -8.11 0.15
CA GLY A 132 -3.42 -7.34 0.16
C GLY A 132 -4.25 -7.52 -1.09
N ILE A 133 -5.55 -7.30 -0.96
CA ILE A 133 -6.55 -7.45 -2.02
C ILE A 133 -7.44 -6.21 -2.00
N THR A 134 -7.85 -5.74 -3.18
CA THR A 134 -9.01 -4.86 -3.30
C THR A 134 -9.93 -5.32 -4.43
N VAL A 135 -11.23 -5.31 -4.15
CA VAL A 135 -12.31 -5.75 -5.03
C VAL A 135 -13.11 -4.53 -5.46
N ILE A 136 -13.08 -4.23 -6.75
CA ILE A 136 -13.71 -3.05 -7.33
C ILE A 136 -14.85 -3.47 -8.23
N ILE A 137 -16.05 -2.94 -7.96
CA ILE A 137 -17.29 -3.24 -8.66
C ILE A 137 -17.55 -2.15 -9.69
N HIS A 138 -17.98 -2.54 -10.89
CA HIS A 138 -18.50 -1.59 -11.87
C HIS A 138 -19.98 -1.33 -11.58
N THR A 139 -20.36 -0.06 -11.40
CA THR A 139 -21.73 0.32 -10.99
C THR A 139 -22.72 0.35 -12.15
N GLY A 140 -22.22 0.40 -13.40
CA GLY A 140 -23.02 0.55 -14.61
C GLY A 140 -23.32 2.00 -14.97
N PHE A 141 -22.90 2.97 -14.14
CA PHE A 141 -23.10 4.39 -14.37
C PHE A 141 -21.82 5.07 -14.88
N GLU A 142 -21.98 6.08 -15.73
CA GLU A 142 -20.85 6.93 -16.16
C GLU A 142 -20.90 8.35 -15.58
N VAL A 143 -22.09 8.80 -15.18
CA VAL A 143 -22.36 10.21 -14.81
C VAL A 143 -23.06 10.34 -13.45
N PHE A 144 -24.08 9.51 -13.18
CA PHE A 144 -24.93 9.70 -12.01
C PHE A 144 -24.21 9.43 -10.68
N ILE A 145 -23.48 8.32 -10.62
CA ILE A 145 -22.56 7.96 -9.53
C ILE A 145 -21.24 7.51 -10.15
N PRO A 146 -20.12 7.46 -9.38
CA PRO A 146 -18.85 6.99 -9.90
C PRO A 146 -18.96 5.61 -10.55
N THR A 147 -18.29 5.45 -11.70
CA THR A 147 -18.29 4.21 -12.50
C THR A 147 -17.88 2.98 -11.71
N TYR A 148 -17.01 3.18 -10.72
CA TYR A 148 -16.52 2.13 -9.86
C TYR A 148 -16.90 2.36 -8.39
N HIS A 149 -17.11 1.26 -7.68
CA HIS A 149 -17.25 1.23 -6.23
C HIS A 149 -16.23 0.26 -5.64
N LEU A 150 -15.42 0.73 -4.70
CA LEU A 150 -14.58 -0.13 -3.88
C LEU A 150 -15.49 -0.89 -2.93
N GLY A 151 -15.72 -2.17 -3.22
CA GLY A 151 -16.48 -3.06 -2.36
C GLY A 151 -15.64 -3.49 -1.17
N TYR A 152 -14.45 -4.04 -1.44
CA TYR A 152 -13.57 -4.56 -0.39
C TYR A 152 -12.13 -4.09 -0.54
N ILE A 153 -11.47 -3.85 0.60
CA ILE A 153 -10.04 -3.68 0.70
C ILE A 153 -9.54 -4.33 1.98
N ALA A 154 -8.61 -5.26 1.85
CA ALA A 154 -8.08 -6.01 2.97
C ALA A 154 -6.57 -6.22 2.82
N THR A 155 -5.86 -6.25 3.94
CA THR A 155 -4.40 -6.43 3.96
C THR A 155 -4.02 -7.45 5.01
N LYS A 156 -3.03 -8.30 4.70
CA LYS A 156 -2.51 -9.32 5.62
C LYS A 156 -2.06 -8.71 6.95
N LYS A 157 -2.56 -9.23 8.07
CA LYS A 157 -2.33 -8.64 9.42
C LYS A 157 -0.87 -8.61 9.84
N SER A 158 -0.08 -9.62 9.45
CA SER A 158 1.34 -9.71 9.78
C SER A 158 2.19 -8.63 9.12
N ILE A 159 1.66 -7.90 8.13
CA ILE A 159 2.38 -6.90 7.34
C ILE A 159 1.73 -5.50 7.48
N LYS A 160 1.19 -5.19 8.67
CA LYS A 160 0.61 -3.87 8.99
C LYS A 160 1.68 -2.76 8.96
N GLY A 161 1.23 -1.52 8.72
CA GLY A 161 2.09 -0.33 8.78
C GLY A 161 3.01 -0.12 7.57
N ARG A 162 2.92 -0.99 6.55
CA ARG A 162 3.81 -0.98 5.38
C ARG A 162 3.28 -0.22 4.16
N GLY A 163 2.16 0.50 4.31
CA GLY A 163 1.54 1.27 3.23
C GLY A 163 0.86 0.42 2.14
N ILE A 164 0.59 -0.87 2.38
CA ILE A 164 -0.04 -1.77 1.39
C ILE A 164 -1.39 -1.23 0.93
N ALA A 165 -2.28 -0.88 1.86
CA ALA A 165 -3.60 -0.33 1.54
C ALA A 165 -3.49 0.98 0.73
N THR A 166 -2.48 1.82 1.02
CA THR A 166 -2.20 3.04 0.25
C THR A 166 -1.82 2.72 -1.20
N GLN A 167 -0.97 1.70 -1.42
CA GLN A 167 -0.57 1.30 -2.77
C GLN A 167 -1.71 0.64 -3.55
N LEU A 168 -2.52 -0.20 -2.89
CA LEU A 168 -3.75 -0.77 -3.46
C LEU A 168 -4.73 0.33 -3.88
N LEU A 169 -5.02 1.28 -2.99
CA LEU A 169 -5.91 2.41 -3.30
C LEU A 169 -5.38 3.26 -4.44
N ALA A 170 -4.08 3.58 -4.43
CA ALA A 170 -3.46 4.35 -5.51
C ALA A 170 -3.68 3.66 -6.86
N LYS A 171 -3.44 2.34 -6.93
CA LYS A 171 -3.65 1.58 -8.16
C LYS A 171 -5.13 1.48 -8.55
N ALA A 172 -6.03 1.34 -7.58
CA ALA A 172 -7.47 1.31 -7.84
C ALA A 172 -7.97 2.64 -8.40
N ILE A 173 -7.56 3.78 -7.82
CA ILE A 173 -7.90 5.12 -8.30
C ILE A 173 -7.36 5.35 -9.72
N GLU A 174 -6.10 4.98 -9.97
CA GLU A 174 -5.47 5.06 -11.29
C GLU A 174 -6.26 4.23 -12.31
N THR A 175 -6.55 2.96 -12.00
CA THR A 175 -7.28 2.04 -12.89
C THR A 175 -8.71 2.52 -13.15
N ALA A 176 -9.34 3.14 -12.15
CA ALA A 176 -10.68 3.72 -12.26
C ALA A 176 -10.70 5.12 -12.91
N ASN A 177 -9.55 5.68 -13.33
CA ASN A 177 -9.44 7.06 -13.80
C ASN A 177 -10.08 8.09 -12.84
N GLY A 178 -9.93 7.87 -11.53
CA GLY A 178 -10.54 8.69 -10.49
C GLY A 178 -12.05 8.53 -10.30
N LYS A 179 -12.75 7.77 -11.14
CA LYS A 179 -14.21 7.55 -11.05
C LYS A 179 -14.56 6.43 -10.06
N ILE A 180 -14.15 6.58 -8.80
CA ILE A 180 -14.33 5.55 -7.77
C ILE A 180 -15.00 6.10 -6.51
N SER A 181 -15.94 5.34 -5.97
CA SER A 181 -16.60 5.60 -4.67
C SER A 181 -16.31 4.48 -3.68
N LEU A 182 -16.59 4.72 -2.40
CA LEU A 182 -16.55 3.69 -1.35
C LEU A 182 -17.53 4.04 -0.25
N HIS A 183 -17.82 3.07 0.61
CA HIS A 183 -18.41 3.31 1.92
C HIS A 183 -17.45 2.86 3.01
N VAL A 184 -17.60 3.43 4.21
CA VAL A 184 -16.74 3.11 5.35
C VAL A 184 -17.55 3.21 6.64
N GLU A 185 -17.31 2.27 7.54
CA GLU A 185 -17.92 2.28 8.88
C GLU A 185 -17.57 3.55 9.64
N ARG A 186 -18.56 4.15 10.31
CA ARG A 186 -18.43 5.47 10.93
C ARG A 186 -17.36 5.52 12.03
N ASN A 187 -17.13 4.40 12.70
CA ASN A 187 -16.15 4.27 13.77
C ASN A 187 -14.75 3.87 13.27
N ASN A 188 -14.58 3.55 11.98
CA ASN A 188 -13.30 3.15 11.41
C ASN A 188 -12.42 4.37 11.06
N ASN A 189 -12.02 5.12 12.10
CA ASN A 189 -11.24 6.36 11.99
C ASN A 189 -9.91 6.17 11.24
N ARG A 190 -9.31 4.97 11.31
CA ARG A 190 -8.07 4.67 10.61
C ARG A 190 -8.28 4.58 9.10
N ALA A 191 -9.33 3.90 8.65
CA ALA A 191 -9.67 3.83 7.23
C ALA A 191 -10.11 5.20 6.69
N ILE A 192 -10.95 5.93 7.45
CA ILE A 192 -11.39 7.29 7.09
C ILE A 192 -10.19 8.22 6.82
N LYS A 193 -9.22 8.27 7.75
CA LYS A 193 -8.01 9.09 7.56
C LYS A 193 -7.18 8.68 6.34
N LEU A 194 -7.12 7.38 6.05
CA LEU A 194 -6.43 6.89 4.85
C LEU A 194 -7.15 7.35 3.59
N TYR A 195 -8.48 7.20 3.52
CA TYR A 195 -9.27 7.61 2.36
C TYR A 195 -9.21 9.13 2.14
N GLU A 196 -9.35 9.94 3.18
CA GLU A 196 -9.21 11.40 3.11
C GLU A 196 -7.82 11.81 2.60
N LYS A 197 -6.75 11.15 3.10
CA LYS A 197 -5.38 11.36 2.59
C LYS A 197 -5.22 11.01 1.11
N MET A 198 -6.02 10.06 0.61
CA MET A 198 -6.01 9.63 -0.79
C MET A 198 -6.93 10.49 -1.68
N GLY A 199 -7.56 11.53 -1.14
CA GLY A 199 -8.42 12.46 -1.89
C GLY A 199 -9.89 12.09 -1.93
N PHE A 200 -10.34 11.11 -1.14
CA PHE A 200 -11.78 10.86 -0.98
C PHE A 200 -12.41 11.92 -0.09
N GLU A 201 -13.58 12.41 -0.50
CA GLU A 201 -14.39 13.35 0.27
C GLU A 201 -15.63 12.65 0.83
N LYS A 202 -16.09 13.09 2.00
CA LYS A 202 -17.35 12.62 2.58
C LYS A 202 -18.51 13.22 1.78
N SER A 203 -19.41 12.36 1.32
CA SER A 203 -20.60 12.81 0.56
C SER A 203 -21.86 12.75 1.43
N TYR A 204 -22.50 11.57 1.55
CA TYR A 204 -23.74 11.38 2.29
C TYR A 204 -23.77 10.06 3.06
N LEU A 205 -24.79 9.91 3.91
CA LEU A 205 -25.02 8.68 4.67
C LEU A 205 -25.60 7.58 3.77
N ARG A 206 -25.05 6.36 3.86
CA ARG A 206 -25.66 5.17 3.25
C ARG A 206 -26.88 4.75 4.07
N MET A 207 -28.05 4.69 3.44
CA MET A 207 -29.30 4.26 4.06
C MET A 207 -29.85 3.07 3.29
N ILE A 208 -30.07 1.94 3.97
CA ILE A 208 -30.58 0.70 3.38
C ILE A 208 -31.95 0.42 3.99
N TYR A 209 -32.95 0.24 3.13
CA TYR A 209 -34.27 -0.19 3.58
C TYR A 209 -34.23 -1.68 3.90
N ASN A 210 -34.61 -2.04 5.12
CA ASN A 210 -34.79 -3.41 5.54
C ASN A 210 -36.26 -3.60 5.87
N ASN A 211 -36.92 -4.52 5.17
CA ASN A 211 -38.26 -4.94 5.53
C ASN A 211 -38.14 -5.69 6.87
N LYS A 212 -38.65 -5.09 7.96
CA LYS A 212 -38.62 -5.67 9.30
C LYS A 212 -39.90 -6.43 9.59
#